data_AF-A0A6J4JZZ6-F1
#
_entry.id   AF-A0A6J4JZZ6-F1
#
_cell.length_a   1.000
_cell.length_b   1.000
_cell.length_c   1.000
_cell.angle_alpha   90.00
_cell.angle_beta   90.00
_cell.angle_gamma   90.00
#
_symmetry.space_group_name_H-M   'P 1'
#
loop_
_entity.id
_entity.type
_entity.pdbx_description
1 polymer ?
#
loop_
_entity_poly.entity_id
_entity_poly.type
_entity_poly.pdbx_seq_one_letter_code
_entity_poly.pdbx_strand_id
1 'polypeptide(L)' 'MDNGVATADFSQELRAYGGGAARAQLIRAQITRTLLQFPSVREVRIVVEGQSDGVLQP' A
#
# COMPACT_ATOMS: atom_id res chain seq x y z
N MET A 1 4.84 -0.45 13.70
CA MET A 1 3.79 0.58 13.81
C MET A 1 4.33 1.69 14.67
N ASP A 2 4.24 2.92 14.19
CA ASP A 2 4.67 4.11 14.94
C ASP A 2 3.51 5.10 14.98
N ASN A 3 3.06 5.49 16.16
CA ASN A 3 1.97 6.47 16.36
C ASN A 3 0.67 6.21 15.57
N GLY A 4 0.35 4.95 15.28
CA GLY A 4 -0.82 4.54 14.49
C GLY A 4 -0.59 4.48 12.98
N VAL A 5 0.64 4.67 12.50
CA VAL A 5 1.02 4.46 11.11
C VAL A 5 1.48 3.02 10.91
N ALA A 6 0.82 2.32 9.99
CA ALA A 6 1.24 1.00 9.51
C ALA A 6 1.98 1.13 8.17
N THR A 7 3.28 0.82 8.17
CA THR A 7 4.06 0.66 6.95
C THR A 7 3.90 -0.77 6.44
N ALA A 8 3.31 -0.92 5.27
CA ALA A 8 3.25 -2.18 4.54
C ALA A 8 4.35 -2.18 3.48
N ASP A 9 5.46 -2.84 3.81
CA ASP A 9 6.62 -3.01 2.93
C ASP A 9 6.48 -4.31 2.13
N PHE A 10 6.25 -4.16 0.83
CA PHE A 10 6.09 -5.27 -0.10
C PHE A 10 7.36 -5.49 -0.90
N SER A 11 7.52 -6.69 -1.44
CA SER A 11 8.59 -7.00 -2.36
C SER A 11 8.34 -6.41 -3.76
N GLN A 12 9.39 -6.40 -4.59
CA GLN A 12 9.35 -5.87 -5.96
C GLN A 12 8.21 -6.41 -6.84
N GLU A 13 7.71 -7.62 -6.59
CA GLU A 13 6.63 -8.26 -7.34
C GLU A 13 5.33 -7.46 -7.32
N LEU A 14 5.08 -6.62 -6.31
CA LEU A 14 3.92 -5.74 -6.30
C LEU A 14 3.90 -4.76 -7.49
N ARG A 15 5.07 -4.42 -8.05
CA ARG A 15 5.18 -3.57 -9.26
C ARG A 15 4.71 -4.30 -10.52
N ALA A 16 4.65 -5.62 -10.52
CA ALA A 16 4.24 -6.44 -11.66
C ALA A 16 2.71 -6.69 -11.73
N TYR A 17 1.91 -5.85 -11.07
CA TYR A 17 0.45 -6.05 -10.90
C TYR A 17 -0.39 -6.07 -12.20
N GLY A 18 0.16 -5.57 -13.32
CA GLY A 18 -0.51 -5.49 -14.63
C GLY A 18 -1.76 -4.59 -14.64
N GLY A 19 -2.44 -4.43 -15.78
CA GLY A 19 -3.79 -3.84 -15.81
C GLY A 19 -3.93 -2.33 -15.57
N GLY A 20 -2.85 -1.55 -15.66
CA GLY A 20 -2.88 -0.09 -15.73
C GLY A 20 -3.38 0.66 -14.48
N ALA A 21 -3.61 1.96 -14.62
CA ALA A 21 -3.94 2.88 -13.52
C ALA A 21 -5.13 2.45 -12.66
N ALA A 22 -6.20 1.95 -13.28
CA ALA A 22 -7.41 1.52 -12.57
C ALA A 22 -7.12 0.35 -11.62
N ARG A 23 -6.31 -0.62 -12.05
CA ARG A 23 -5.94 -1.77 -11.21
C ARG A 23 -4.99 -1.37 -10.09
N ALA A 24 -4.05 -0.45 -10.33
CA ALA A 24 -3.21 0.13 -9.28
C ALA A 24 -4.03 0.79 -8.16
N GLN A 25 -5.03 1.58 -8.53
CA GLN A 25 -5.93 2.23 -7.58
C GLN A 25 -6.71 1.21 -6.75
N LEU A 26 -7.24 0.16 -7.38
CA LEU A 26 -7.97 -0.89 -6.66
C LEU A 26 -7.07 -1.63 -5.67
N ILE A 27 -5.86 -2.02 -6.06
CA ILE A 27 -4.91 -2.71 -5.17
C ILE A 27 -4.57 -1.83 -3.97
N ARG A 28 -4.22 -0.56 -4.20
CA ARG A 28 -3.95 0.42 -3.13
C ARG A 28 -5.14 0.51 -2.17
N ALA A 29 -6.35 0.63 -2.70
CA ALA A 29 -7.56 0.79 -1.90
C ALA A 29 -7.86 -0.45 -1.07
N GLN A 30 -7.65 -1.66 -1.60
CA GLN A 30 -7.83 -2.90 -0.84
C GLN A 30 -6.84 -2.98 0.33
N ILE A 31 -5.54 -2.80 0.09
CA ILE A 31 -4.50 -2.82 1.14
C ILE A 31 -4.84 -1.81 2.24
N THR A 32 -5.17 -0.58 1.84
CA THR A 32 -5.47 0.51 2.78
C THR A 32 -6.70 0.18 3.63
N ARG A 33 -7.79 -0.27 3.02
CA ARG A 33 -9.03 -0.59 3.74
C ARG A 33 -8.86 -1.77 4.69
N THR A 34 -8.13 -2.81 4.28
CA THR A 34 -7.88 -3.97 5.14
C THR A 34 -7.08 -3.57 6.38
N LEU A 35 -6.01 -2.79 6.21
CA LEU A 35 -5.18 -2.39 7.35
C LEU A 35 -5.89 -1.39 8.27
N LEU A 36 -6.76 -0.52 7.75
CA LEU A 36 -7.57 0.39 8.57
C LEU A 36 -8.67 -0.33 9.41
N GLN A 37 -8.93 -1.62 9.20
CA GLN A 37 -9.85 -2.38 10.07
C GLN A 37 -9.27 -2.61 11.47
N PHE A 38 -7.95 -2.56 11.62
CA PHE A 38 -7.32 -2.64 12.93
C PHE A 38 -7.46 -1.30 13.66
N PRO A 39 -8.08 -1.24 14.86
CA PRO A 39 -8.41 0.02 15.53
C PRO A 39 -7.16 0.83 15.97
N SER A 40 -5.99 0.21 16.00
CA SER A 40 -4.71 0.89 16.24
C SER A 40 -4.11 1.54 15.00
N VAL A 41 -4.62 1.25 13.78
CA VAL A 41 -4.15 1.84 12.51
C VAL A 41 -4.96 3.08 12.19
N ARG A 42 -4.28 4.20 12.05
CA ARG A 42 -4.83 5.51 11.65
C ARG A 42 -4.40 5.91 10.24
N GLU A 43 -3.23 5.44 9.82
CA GLU A 43 -2.66 5.72 8.51
C GLU A 43 -1.96 4.47 7.97
N VAL A 44 -1.98 4.30 6.65
CA VAL A 44 -1.29 3.22 5.94
C VAL A 44 -0.29 3.82 4.98
N ARG A 45 0.97 3.41 5.09
CA ARG A 45 2.04 3.74 4.14
C ARG A 45 2.43 2.48 3.38
N ILE A 46 2.19 2.48 2.08
CA ILE A 46 2.58 1.36 1.20
C ILE A 46 3.94 1.70 0.60
N VAL A 47 4.92 0.81 0.77
CA VAL A 47 6.26 0.93 0.19
C VAL A 47 6.63 -0.38 -0.51
N VAL A 48 7.61 -0.32 -1.41
CA VAL A 48 8.18 -1.49 -2.09
C VAL A 48 9.68 -1.45 -1.96
N GLU A 49 10.28 -2.48 -1.36
CA GLU A 49 11.71 -2.54 -1.05
C GLU A 49 12.16 -1.28 -0.27
N GLY A 50 11.35 -0.87 0.71
CA GLY A 50 11.58 0.34 1.51
C GLY A 50 11.37 1.67 0.77
N GLN A 51 11.02 1.68 -0.52
CA GLN A 51 10.79 2.89 -1.32
C GLN A 51 9.29 3.23 -1.42
N SER A 52 8.91 4.47 -1.11
CA SER A 52 7.52 4.94 -1.20
C SER A 52 7.14 5.54 -2.55
N ASP A 53 8.11 6.02 -3.33
CA ASP A 53 7.85 6.73 -4.58
C ASP A 53 7.47 5.76 -5.71
N GLY A 54 6.50 6.18 -6.53
CA GLY A 54 6.04 5.41 -7.69
C GLY A 54 5.19 4.18 -7.37
N VAL A 55 5.02 3.80 -6.10
CA VAL A 55 4.30 2.58 -5.73
C VAL A 55 2.82 2.74 -6.02
N LEU A 56 2.24 1.92 -6.91
CA LEU A 56 0.82 1.90 -7.28
C LEU A 56 0.28 3.30 -7.68
N GLN A 57 1.08 4.09 -8.39
CA GLN A 57 0.62 5.34 -9.01
C GLN A 57 -0.25 5.03 -10.25
N PRO A 58 -1.19 5.93 -10.62
CA PRO A 58 -1.84 5.85 -11.93
C PRO A 58 -0.83 5.98 -13.07
#